data_AF-A0A844Q4Z1-F1
#
_entry.id   AF-A0A844Q4Z1-F1
#
_cell.length_a   1.000
_cell.length_b   1.000
_cell.length_c   1.000
_cell.angle_alpha   90.00
_cell.angle_beta   90.00
_cell.angle_gamma   90.00
#
_symmetry.space_group_name_H-M   'P 1'
#
loop_
_entity.id
_entity.type
_entity.pdbx_description
1 polymer ?
#
loop_
_entity_poly.entity_id
_entity_poly.type
_entity_poly.pdbx_seq_one_letter_code
_entity_poly.pdbx_strand_id
1 'polypeptide(L)'
;MKGWKIAFFTLLTFVVLLGAGVAYLTFVPASPPLETKAAVDRGDDYRFVVQASKEEVESIGNRAIQEALASQGTSIPLQLTVNDEVELATTLPFFSLDVDVTMAFEPEVLEDGNVLLHQSSVEVGRLPISPKAVLKVMNETGAAPKWMTIRPKEEEIALDLSEMPLKDGMSVRAVSLDLPNDDIRFELGMPIQ
;
A
#
# COMPACT_ATOMS: atom_id res chain seq x y z
N MET A 1 -51.09 -29.29 32.07
CA MET A 1 -50.14 -28.16 32.16
C MET A 1 -48.81 -28.58 31.55
N LYS A 2 -48.41 -28.01 30.40
CA LYS A 2 -47.33 -28.48 29.51
C LYS A 2 -45.93 -27.95 29.91
N GLY A 3 -45.66 -27.79 31.20
CA GLY A 3 -44.44 -27.12 31.71
C GLY A 3 -43.13 -27.85 31.36
N TRP A 4 -43.14 -29.18 31.36
CA TRP A 4 -41.94 -29.99 31.07
C TRP A 4 -41.47 -29.89 29.61
N LYS A 5 -42.41 -29.74 28.67
CA LYS A 5 -42.07 -29.57 27.24
C LYS A 5 -41.43 -28.19 27.01
N ILE A 6 -41.95 -27.16 27.67
CA ILE A 6 -41.41 -25.80 27.57
C ILE A 6 -40.00 -25.76 28.16
N ALA A 7 -39.79 -26.32 29.36
CA ALA A 7 -38.46 -26.38 29.98
C ALA A 7 -37.42 -27.10 29.10
N PHE A 8 -37.82 -28.20 28.44
CA PHE A 8 -36.93 -28.92 27.52
C PHE A 8 -36.56 -28.10 26.29
N PHE A 9 -37.54 -27.45 25.64
CA PHE A 9 -37.27 -26.62 24.46
C PHE A 9 -36.47 -25.37 24.81
N THR A 10 -36.71 -24.74 25.95
CA THR A 10 -35.92 -23.59 26.42
C THR A 10 -34.46 -23.98 26.66
N LEU A 11 -34.22 -25.12 27.31
CA LEU A 11 -32.86 -25.61 27.54
C LEU A 11 -32.16 -25.99 26.23
N LEU A 12 -32.88 -26.63 25.31
CA LEU A 12 -32.33 -27.02 24.01
C LEU A 12 -31.92 -25.79 23.19
N THR A 13 -32.75 -24.75 23.14
CA THR A 13 -32.41 -23.50 22.44
C THR A 13 -31.18 -22.83 23.06
N PHE A 14 -31.06 -22.84 24.39
CA PHE A 14 -29.89 -22.28 25.07
C PHE A 14 -28.60 -23.02 24.72
N VAL A 15 -28.62 -24.36 24.71
CA VAL A 15 -27.46 -25.18 24.33
C VAL A 15 -27.06 -24.95 22.88
N VAL A 16 -28.03 -24.86 21.96
CA VAL A 16 -27.78 -24.59 20.54
C VAL A 16 -27.18 -23.20 20.34
N LEU A 17 -27.69 -22.17 21.04
CA LEU A 17 -27.13 -20.81 21.00
C LEU A 17 -25.70 -20.77 21.53
N LEU A 18 -25.42 -21.49 22.62
CA LEU A 18 -24.08 -21.58 23.17
C LEU A 18 -23.11 -22.23 22.17
N GLY A 19 -23.52 -23.34 21.56
CA GLY A 19 -22.73 -24.04 20.55
C GLY A 19 -22.49 -23.19 19.30
N ALA A 20 -23.51 -22.46 18.83
CA ALA A 20 -23.39 -21.55 17.70
C ALA A 20 -22.44 -20.37 17.99
N GLY A 21 -22.46 -19.83 19.22
CA GLY A 21 -21.53 -18.78 19.65
C GLY A 21 -20.07 -19.24 19.65
N VAL A 22 -19.80 -20.44 20.17
CA VAL A 22 -18.45 -21.03 20.13
C VAL A 22 -18.01 -21.31 18.69
N ALA A 23 -18.89 -21.86 17.86
CA ALA A 23 -18.59 -22.09 16.45
C ALA A 23 -18.28 -20.77 15.72
N TYR A 24 -19.07 -19.72 15.96
CA TYR A 24 -18.83 -18.40 15.40
C TYR A 24 -17.44 -17.87 15.78
N LEU A 25 -17.05 -17.99 17.05
CA LEU A 25 -15.70 -17.60 17.49
C LEU A 25 -14.57 -18.41 16.84
N THR A 26 -14.81 -19.67 16.46
CA THR A 26 -13.80 -20.51 15.78
C THR A 26 -13.73 -20.34 14.27
N PHE A 27 -14.81 -19.88 13.64
CA PHE A 27 -14.92 -19.73 12.17
C PHE A 27 -14.79 -18.29 11.68
N VAL A 28 -14.80 -17.30 12.58
CA VAL A 28 -14.35 -15.94 12.23
C VAL A 28 -12.86 -16.04 11.91
N PRO A 29 -12.43 -15.76 10.67
CA PRO A 29 -11.01 -15.71 10.37
C PRO A 29 -10.40 -14.65 11.28
N ALA A 30 -9.41 -15.05 12.09
CA ALA A 30 -8.57 -14.09 12.76
C ALA A 30 -8.06 -13.15 11.66
N SER A 31 -8.43 -11.87 11.75
CA SER A 31 -7.73 -10.82 11.02
C SER A 31 -6.24 -11.10 11.24
N PRO A 32 -5.42 -11.16 10.16
CA PRO A 32 -3.99 -11.37 10.33
C PRO A 32 -3.53 -10.40 11.42
N PRO A 33 -2.65 -10.84 12.35
CA PRO A 33 -2.10 -9.92 13.33
C PRO A 33 -1.68 -8.70 12.54
N LEU A 34 -2.28 -7.55 12.86
CA LEU A 34 -1.66 -6.29 12.50
C LEU A 34 -0.33 -6.40 13.23
N GLU A 35 0.71 -6.79 12.49
CA GLU A 35 2.06 -6.48 12.87
C GLU A 35 2.13 -4.95 12.79
N THR A 36 1.51 -4.30 13.78
CA THR A 36 2.02 -3.07 14.30
C THR A 36 3.42 -3.45 14.76
N LYS A 37 4.39 -3.38 13.83
CA LYS A 37 5.73 -2.96 14.19
C LYS A 37 5.48 -1.70 14.99
N ALA A 38 5.47 -1.84 16.31
CA ALA A 38 5.41 -0.70 17.21
C ALA A 38 6.46 0.25 16.65
N ALA A 39 6.03 1.48 16.33
CA ALA A 39 6.96 2.54 16.00
C ALA A 39 8.03 2.44 17.07
N VAL A 40 9.22 2.00 16.65
CA VAL A 40 10.34 1.82 17.55
C VAL A 40 10.64 3.24 17.98
N ASP A 41 10.10 3.65 19.13
CA ASP A 41 10.55 4.81 19.86
C ASP A 41 11.93 4.43 20.40
N ARG A 42 12.89 4.39 19.47
CA ARG A 42 14.31 4.48 19.75
C ARG A 42 14.44 5.88 20.31
N GLY A 43 14.34 5.97 21.63
CA GLY A 43 14.24 7.19 22.43
C GLY A 43 15.48 8.11 22.38
N ASP A 44 16.18 8.08 21.27
CA ASP A 44 17.52 8.60 21.05
C ASP A 44 17.73 9.01 19.57
N ASP A 45 16.73 8.92 18.68
CA ASP A 45 16.89 9.31 17.26
C ASP A 45 16.53 10.80 17.02
N TYR A 46 17.38 11.52 16.27
CA TYR A 46 17.03 12.87 15.82
C TYR A 46 15.94 12.80 14.75
N ARG A 47 14.83 13.50 14.99
CA ARG A 47 13.69 13.57 14.07
C ARG A 47 13.58 14.95 13.44
N PHE A 48 13.48 14.98 12.11
CA PHE A 48 13.33 16.19 11.33
C PHE A 48 12.09 16.08 10.46
N VAL A 49 11.17 17.02 10.58
CA VAL A 49 10.09 17.16 9.61
C VAL A 49 10.56 18.07 8.50
N VAL A 50 10.62 17.53 7.29
CA VAL A 50 10.98 18.26 6.07
C VAL A 50 9.74 18.43 5.22
N GLN A 51 9.61 19.61 4.63
CA GLN A 51 8.63 19.87 3.58
C GLN A 51 9.34 19.67 2.24
N ALA A 52 8.71 18.94 1.33
CA ALA A 52 9.22 18.70 -0.01
C ALA A 52 8.30 19.35 -1.05
N SER A 53 8.85 19.72 -2.19
CA SER A 53 8.05 20.13 -3.35
C SER A 53 7.61 18.92 -4.18
N LYS A 54 6.61 19.11 -5.04
CA LYS A 54 6.16 18.09 -6.01
C LYS A 54 7.31 17.60 -6.88
N GLU A 55 8.14 18.52 -7.36
CA GLU A 55 9.30 18.23 -8.21
C GLU A 55 10.38 17.43 -7.47
N GLU A 56 10.57 17.69 -6.18
CA GLU A 56 11.50 16.94 -5.34
C GLU A 56 11.01 15.51 -5.12
N VAL A 57 9.72 15.32 -4.82
CA VAL A 57 9.11 14.00 -4.69
C VAL A 57 9.18 13.25 -6.02
N GLU A 58 8.89 13.92 -7.13
CA GLU A 58 9.01 13.35 -8.48
C GLU A 58 10.44 12.86 -8.77
N SER A 59 11.44 13.70 -8.50
CA SER A 59 12.84 13.36 -8.72
C SER A 59 13.31 12.20 -7.83
N ILE A 60 12.92 12.19 -6.56
CA ILE A 60 13.23 11.12 -5.61
C ILE A 60 12.55 9.81 -6.04
N GLY A 61 11.27 9.84 -6.37
CA GLY A 61 10.49 8.69 -6.80
C GLY A 61 11.02 8.07 -8.08
N ASN A 62 11.31 8.89 -9.10
CA ASN A 62 11.92 8.43 -10.35
C ASN A 62 13.28 7.76 -10.13
N ARG A 63 14.12 8.32 -9.25
CA ARG A 63 15.40 7.71 -8.91
C ARG A 63 15.21 6.36 -8.19
N ALA A 64 14.30 6.29 -7.22
CA ALA A 64 14.01 5.06 -6.49
C ALA A 64 13.50 3.94 -7.43
N ILE A 65 12.64 4.30 -8.39
CA ILE A 65 12.17 3.39 -9.44
C ILE A 65 13.33 2.90 -10.29
N GLN A 66 14.19 3.80 -10.78
CA GLN A 66 15.34 3.42 -11.60
C GLN A 66 16.30 2.48 -10.86
N GLU A 67 16.59 2.75 -9.59
CA GLU A 67 17.44 1.90 -8.75
C GLU A 67 16.80 0.52 -8.53
N ALA A 68 15.50 0.47 -8.27
CA ALA A 68 14.75 -0.77 -8.10
C ALA A 68 14.76 -1.62 -9.39
N LEU A 69 14.52 -1.01 -10.54
CA LEU A 69 14.53 -1.68 -11.85
C LEU A 69 15.94 -2.18 -12.23
N ALA A 70 16.96 -1.34 -12.01
CA ALA A 70 18.35 -1.70 -12.27
C ALA A 70 18.82 -2.88 -11.39
N SER A 71 18.43 -2.90 -10.11
CA SER A 71 18.77 -4.01 -9.19
C SER A 71 18.18 -5.35 -9.60
N GLN A 72 17.09 -5.33 -10.39
CA GLN A 72 16.35 -6.52 -10.83
C GLN A 72 16.58 -6.87 -12.30
N GLY A 73 17.48 -6.16 -12.99
CA GLY A 73 17.80 -6.42 -14.41
C GLY A 73 16.62 -6.18 -15.36
N THR A 74 15.63 -5.39 -14.94
CA THR A 74 14.43 -5.08 -15.72
C THR A 74 14.59 -3.70 -16.36
N SER A 75 14.31 -3.59 -17.66
CA SER A 75 14.41 -2.34 -18.41
C SER A 75 13.05 -1.92 -18.94
N ILE A 76 12.15 -1.51 -18.04
CA ILE A 76 10.86 -0.94 -18.39
C ILE A 76 10.97 0.59 -18.22
N PRO A 77 10.62 1.39 -19.25
CA PRO A 77 10.57 2.83 -19.10
C PRO A 77 9.39 3.17 -18.19
N LEU A 78 9.68 3.47 -16.92
CA LEU A 78 8.69 3.85 -15.92
C LEU A 78 9.00 5.28 -15.48
N GLN A 79 8.03 6.16 -15.61
CA GLN A 79 8.16 7.56 -15.26
C GLN A 79 7.05 7.95 -14.29
N LEU A 80 7.46 8.49 -13.15
CA LEU A 80 6.58 9.02 -12.13
C LEU A 80 6.50 10.54 -12.32
N THR A 81 5.30 11.10 -12.20
CA THR A 81 5.01 12.53 -12.22
C THR A 81 4.12 12.87 -11.04
N VAL A 82 4.37 13.99 -10.38
CA VAL A 82 3.60 14.41 -9.19
C VAL A 82 2.91 15.74 -9.48
N ASN A 83 1.60 15.68 -9.70
CA ASN A 83 0.74 16.86 -9.88
C ASN A 83 -0.24 16.94 -8.70
N ASP A 84 -1.53 17.02 -8.96
CA ASP A 84 -2.59 16.90 -7.94
C ASP A 84 -2.83 15.42 -7.54
N GLU A 85 -2.33 14.50 -8.36
CA GLU A 85 -2.29 13.06 -8.15
C GLU A 85 -0.87 12.54 -8.46
N VAL A 86 -0.57 11.31 -8.05
CA VAL A 86 0.65 10.61 -8.47
C VAL A 86 0.36 9.90 -9.78
N GLU A 87 1.02 10.31 -10.84
CA GLU A 87 0.89 9.69 -12.17
C GLU A 87 2.10 8.78 -12.44
N LEU A 88 1.83 7.61 -12.98
CA LEU A 88 2.83 6.63 -13.36
C LEU A 88 2.61 6.25 -14.82
N ALA A 89 3.52 6.70 -15.68
CA ALA A 89 3.50 6.44 -17.12
C ALA A 89 4.53 5.36 -17.48
N THR A 90 4.14 4.43 -18.35
CA THR A 90 5.02 3.40 -18.88
C THR A 90 4.61 2.95 -20.27
N THR A 91 5.55 2.40 -21.02
CA THR A 91 5.27 1.78 -22.32
C THR A 91 5.52 0.27 -22.22
N LEU A 92 4.48 -0.53 -22.48
CA LEU A 92 4.54 -1.98 -22.40
C LEU A 92 4.38 -2.62 -23.79
N PRO A 93 5.19 -3.65 -24.13
CA PRO A 93 5.02 -4.40 -25.36
C PRO A 93 3.84 -5.37 -25.24
N PHE A 94 2.80 -5.17 -26.06
CA PHE A 94 1.63 -6.05 -26.12
C PHE A 94 1.36 -6.47 -27.57
N PHE A 95 1.46 -7.78 -27.86
CA PHE A 95 1.33 -8.32 -29.23
C PHE A 95 2.19 -7.61 -30.30
N SER A 96 3.45 -7.28 -29.96
CA SER A 96 4.38 -6.54 -30.84
C SER A 96 3.97 -5.08 -31.14
N LEU A 97 3.02 -4.53 -30.36
CA LEU A 97 2.69 -3.11 -30.34
C LEU A 97 3.15 -2.51 -29.02
N ASP A 98 3.78 -1.33 -29.08
CA ASP A 98 4.09 -0.55 -27.89
C ASP A 98 2.84 0.19 -27.44
N VAL A 99 2.43 -0.05 -26.20
CA VAL A 99 1.22 0.53 -25.61
C VAL A 99 1.62 1.44 -24.47
N ASP A 100 1.28 2.72 -24.60
CA ASP A 100 1.42 3.69 -23.53
C ASP A 100 0.31 3.49 -22.50
N VAL A 101 0.74 3.35 -21.25
CA VAL A 101 -0.08 3.11 -20.08
C VAL A 101 0.21 4.22 -19.07
N THR A 102 -0.80 4.98 -18.71
CA THR A 102 -0.74 5.96 -17.63
C THR A 102 -1.69 5.54 -16.53
N MET A 103 -1.20 5.47 -15.30
CA MET A 103 -2.03 5.24 -14.12
C MET A 103 -1.95 6.45 -13.21
N ALA A 104 -3.08 6.90 -12.71
CA ALA A 104 -3.12 7.92 -11.67
C ALA A 104 -3.49 7.30 -10.33
N PHE A 105 -2.91 7.83 -9.26
CA PHE A 105 -3.07 7.35 -7.91
C PHE A 105 -3.29 8.51 -6.94
N GLU A 106 -4.25 8.33 -6.04
CA GLU A 106 -4.48 9.19 -4.89
C GLU A 106 -3.69 8.66 -3.68
N PRO A 107 -2.77 9.45 -3.11
CA PRO A 107 -2.04 9.04 -1.94
C PRO A 107 -2.85 9.17 -0.64
N GLU A 108 -2.73 8.18 0.22
CA GLU A 108 -3.21 8.20 1.61
C GLU A 108 -2.05 7.90 2.56
N VAL A 109 -1.87 8.75 3.57
CA VAL A 109 -0.87 8.54 4.62
C VAL A 109 -1.51 7.75 5.75
N LEU A 110 -0.92 6.60 6.08
CA LEU A 110 -1.35 5.73 7.18
C LEU A 110 -0.79 6.24 8.53
N GLU A 111 -1.41 5.83 9.63
CA GLU A 111 -1.00 6.23 10.99
C GLU A 111 0.44 5.84 11.34
N ASP A 112 0.94 4.75 10.73
CA ASP A 112 2.31 4.27 10.89
C ASP A 112 3.33 5.04 10.02
N GLY A 113 2.89 6.02 9.25
CA GLY A 113 3.71 6.84 8.36
C GLY A 113 4.01 6.17 7.02
N ASN A 114 3.40 5.01 6.72
CA ASN A 114 3.45 4.42 5.39
C ASN A 114 2.45 5.08 4.46
N VAL A 115 2.60 4.83 3.15
CA VAL A 115 1.75 5.45 2.12
C VAL A 115 1.00 4.36 1.38
N LEU A 116 -0.30 4.57 1.21
CA LEU A 116 -1.15 3.76 0.34
C LEU A 116 -1.49 4.59 -0.89
N LEU A 117 -1.27 4.05 -2.07
CA LEU A 117 -1.61 4.68 -3.34
C LEU A 117 -2.87 4.00 -3.88
N HIS A 118 -4.01 4.68 -3.77
CA HIS A 118 -5.29 4.22 -4.32
C HIS A 118 -5.33 4.54 -5.80
N GLN A 119 -5.59 3.55 -6.63
CA GLN A 119 -5.70 3.78 -8.06
C GLN A 119 -6.97 4.57 -8.37
N SER A 120 -6.83 5.75 -8.99
CA SER A 120 -7.95 6.63 -9.36
C SER A 120 -8.39 6.38 -10.80
N SER A 121 -7.43 6.36 -11.74
CA SER A 121 -7.69 6.15 -13.17
C SER A 121 -6.57 5.36 -13.87
N VAL A 122 -6.94 4.72 -14.98
CA VAL A 122 -5.97 4.06 -15.87
C VAL A 122 -6.33 4.42 -17.30
N GLU A 123 -5.33 4.91 -18.02
CA GLU A 123 -5.44 5.25 -19.43
C GLU A 123 -4.52 4.32 -20.21
N VAL A 124 -5.11 3.54 -21.12
CA VAL A 124 -4.38 2.63 -22.01
C VAL A 124 -4.75 2.94 -23.44
N GLY A 125 -4.29 4.08 -23.94
CA GLY A 125 -4.67 4.58 -25.27
C GLY A 125 -6.20 4.60 -25.48
N ARG A 126 -6.70 3.74 -26.39
CA ARG A 126 -8.16 3.56 -26.65
C ARG A 126 -8.70 2.21 -26.20
N LEU A 127 -7.91 1.43 -25.47
CA LEU A 127 -8.27 0.09 -25.05
C LEU A 127 -8.93 0.14 -23.66
N PRO A 128 -10.10 -0.50 -23.46
CA PRO A 128 -10.73 -0.57 -22.15
C PRO A 128 -10.06 -1.66 -21.31
N ILE A 129 -8.86 -1.39 -20.80
CA ILE A 129 -8.15 -2.31 -19.90
C ILE A 129 -8.51 -1.95 -18.45
N SER A 130 -8.89 -2.95 -17.66
CA SER A 130 -9.17 -2.75 -16.24
C SER A 130 -7.88 -2.47 -15.45
N PRO A 131 -7.88 -1.55 -14.46
CA PRO A 131 -6.72 -1.26 -13.61
C PRO A 131 -6.10 -2.51 -12.98
N LYS A 132 -6.96 -3.38 -12.44
CA LYS A 132 -6.58 -4.70 -11.91
C LYS A 132 -5.73 -5.55 -12.83
N ALA A 133 -5.96 -5.51 -14.15
CA ALA A 133 -5.19 -6.30 -15.10
C ALA A 133 -3.75 -5.75 -15.24
N VAL A 134 -3.60 -4.43 -15.24
CA VAL A 134 -2.29 -3.77 -15.30
C VAL A 134 -1.50 -4.04 -14.02
N LEU A 135 -2.11 -3.83 -12.84
CA LEU A 135 -1.49 -4.11 -11.55
C LEU A 135 -1.09 -5.59 -11.42
N LYS A 136 -1.92 -6.50 -11.94
CA LYS A 136 -1.59 -7.93 -11.97
C LYS A 136 -0.33 -8.21 -12.81
N VAL A 137 -0.23 -7.63 -14.00
CA VAL A 137 0.97 -7.77 -14.84
C VAL A 137 2.20 -7.22 -14.14
N MET A 138 2.12 -6.03 -13.53
CA MET A 138 3.23 -5.44 -12.77
C MET A 138 3.66 -6.29 -11.57
N ASN A 139 2.70 -6.95 -10.91
CA ASN A 139 3.00 -7.85 -9.80
C ASN A 139 3.66 -9.16 -10.29
N GLU A 140 3.23 -9.68 -11.45
CA GLU A 140 3.77 -10.91 -12.04
C GLU A 140 5.15 -10.74 -12.69
N THR A 141 5.51 -9.52 -13.13
CA THR A 141 6.87 -9.23 -13.59
C THR A 141 7.89 -9.23 -12.46
N GLY A 142 7.42 -9.26 -11.21
CA GLY A 142 8.28 -9.34 -10.03
C GLY A 142 9.11 -8.08 -9.80
N ALA A 143 8.84 -6.98 -10.50
CA ALA A 143 9.66 -5.77 -10.48
C ALA A 143 9.48 -4.90 -9.22
N ALA A 144 8.68 -5.33 -8.24
CA ALA A 144 8.40 -4.58 -7.04
C ALA A 144 9.53 -4.77 -5.98
N PRO A 145 10.19 -3.69 -5.52
CA PRO A 145 11.14 -3.77 -4.43
C PRO A 145 10.45 -4.10 -3.10
N LYS A 146 11.21 -4.49 -2.07
CA LYS A 146 10.66 -4.94 -0.77
C LYS A 146 9.77 -3.91 -0.06
N TRP A 147 10.04 -2.63 -0.26
CA TRP A 147 9.27 -1.52 0.29
C TRP A 147 7.97 -1.25 -0.50
N MET A 148 7.68 -2.01 -1.56
CA MET A 148 6.50 -1.83 -2.39
C MET A 148 5.72 -3.14 -2.51
N THR A 149 4.44 -3.11 -2.14
CA THR A 149 3.52 -4.23 -2.29
C THR A 149 2.37 -3.82 -3.21
N ILE A 150 2.27 -4.50 -4.35
CA ILE A 150 1.17 -4.28 -5.29
C ILE A 150 0.00 -5.17 -4.88
N ARG A 151 -1.20 -4.60 -4.75
CA ARG A 151 -2.42 -5.29 -4.34
C ARG A 151 -3.49 -5.19 -5.45
N PRO A 152 -3.43 -6.06 -6.48
CA PRO A 152 -4.32 -5.93 -7.64
C PRO A 152 -5.81 -6.15 -7.35
N LYS A 153 -6.17 -6.77 -6.22
CA LYS A 153 -7.58 -7.02 -5.90
C LYS A 153 -8.24 -5.77 -5.32
N GLU A 154 -7.49 -5.03 -4.53
CA GLU A 154 -7.87 -3.81 -3.84
C GLU A 154 -7.59 -2.56 -4.70
N GLU A 155 -6.89 -2.73 -5.83
CA GLU A 155 -6.53 -1.64 -6.76
C GLU A 155 -5.65 -0.58 -6.09
N GLU A 156 -4.74 -1.03 -5.23
CA GLU A 156 -3.84 -0.16 -4.45
C GLU A 156 -2.38 -0.63 -4.51
N ILE A 157 -1.47 0.30 -4.25
CA ILE A 157 -0.04 0.02 -4.05
C ILE A 157 0.34 0.50 -2.65
N ALA A 158 0.79 -0.42 -1.79
CA ALA A 158 1.26 -0.09 -0.46
C ALA A 158 2.77 0.15 -0.49
N LEU A 159 3.19 1.31 0.02
CA LEU A 159 4.58 1.71 0.17
C LEU A 159 4.97 1.66 1.65
N ASP A 160 5.81 0.69 2.00
CA ASP A 160 6.42 0.57 3.31
C ASP A 160 7.69 1.44 3.36
N LEU A 161 7.52 2.68 3.82
CA LEU A 161 8.60 3.66 3.91
C LEU A 161 9.67 3.25 4.94
N SER A 162 9.35 2.35 5.88
CA SER A 162 10.30 1.85 6.87
C SER A 162 11.32 0.86 6.29
N GLU A 163 10.97 0.20 5.18
CA GLU A 163 11.82 -0.78 4.47
C GLU A 163 12.58 -0.14 3.29
N MET A 164 12.41 1.18 3.07
CA MET A 164 13.17 1.88 2.04
C MET A 164 14.67 1.87 2.38
N PRO A 165 15.55 1.47 1.45
CA PRO A 165 16.99 1.41 1.69
C PRO A 165 17.60 2.82 1.71
N LEU A 166 17.46 3.51 2.84
CA LEU A 166 18.12 4.79 3.08
C LEU A 166 19.55 4.57 3.57
N LYS A 167 20.42 5.56 3.30
CA LYS A 167 21.81 5.52 3.77
C LYS A 167 21.88 5.63 5.28
N ASP A 168 22.93 5.05 5.86
CA ASP A 168 23.35 5.26 7.25
C ASP A 168 22.29 4.92 8.32
N GLY A 169 21.35 4.01 8.01
CA GLY A 169 20.33 3.56 8.96
C GLY A 169 19.21 4.57 9.21
N MET A 170 19.09 5.59 8.36
CA MET A 170 17.99 6.54 8.42
C MET A 170 16.65 5.87 8.15
N SER A 171 15.58 6.40 8.74
CA SER A 171 14.19 6.01 8.47
C SER A 171 13.40 7.20 7.93
N VAL A 172 12.44 6.94 7.05
CA VAL A 172 11.50 7.95 6.55
C VAL A 172 10.07 7.54 6.85
N ARG A 173 9.24 8.53 7.18
CA ARG A 173 7.80 8.39 7.39
C ARG A 173 7.09 9.55 6.69
N ALA A 174 5.94 9.29 6.08
CA ALA A 174 5.06 10.34 5.60
C ALA A 174 4.27 10.93 6.78
N VAL A 175 4.15 12.25 6.82
CA VAL A 175 3.35 12.99 7.81
C VAL A 175 2.11 13.58 7.16
N SER A 176 2.28 14.14 5.96
CA SER A 176 1.19 14.67 5.13
C SER A 176 1.57 14.50 3.67
N LEU A 177 0.59 14.13 2.84
CA LEU A 177 0.78 13.98 1.40
C LEU A 177 -0.48 14.48 0.68
N ASP A 178 -0.79 15.76 0.90
CA ASP A 178 -1.91 16.46 0.24
C ASP A 178 -1.36 17.20 -0.98
N LEU A 179 -1.37 16.50 -2.11
CA LEU A 179 -0.85 16.99 -3.37
C LEU A 179 -1.63 18.21 -3.92
N PRO A 180 -2.98 18.25 -3.90
CA PRO A 180 -3.73 19.43 -4.37
C PRO A 180 -3.39 20.72 -3.61
N ASN A 181 -3.03 20.62 -2.33
CA ASN A 181 -2.71 21.79 -1.49
C ASN A 181 -1.20 22.04 -1.32
N ASP A 182 -0.34 21.32 -2.06
CA ASP A 182 1.13 21.38 -1.93
C ASP A 182 1.64 21.11 -0.49
N ASP A 183 0.89 20.34 0.31
CA ASP A 183 1.30 19.95 1.67
C ASP A 183 1.90 18.54 1.67
N ILE A 184 3.19 18.50 1.36
CA ILE A 184 3.98 17.27 1.30
C ILE A 184 5.06 17.34 2.40
N ARG A 185 4.87 16.56 3.46
CA ARG A 185 5.74 16.55 4.64
C ARG A 185 6.17 15.13 4.99
N PHE A 186 7.48 14.98 5.20
CA PHE A 186 8.10 13.73 5.63
C PHE A 186 8.84 13.93 6.95
N GLU A 187 8.77 12.94 7.83
CA GLU A 187 9.61 12.84 9.01
C GLU A 187 10.81 11.93 8.71
N LEU A 188 12.01 12.46 8.93
CA LEU A 188 13.27 11.75 8.80
C LEU A 188 13.80 11.44 10.20
N GLY A 189 14.01 10.16 10.49
CA GLY A 189 14.67 9.68 11.71
C GLY A 189 16.12 9.33 11.41
N MET A 190 17.05 9.91 12.15
CA MET A 190 18.48 9.57 12.08
C MET A 190 18.92 8.88 13.37
N PRO A 191 19.56 7.70 13.27
CA PRO A 191 20.09 7.02 14.44
C PRO A 191 21.24 7.83 15.05
N ILE A 192 21.24 7.99 16.38
CA ILE A 192 22.46 8.45 17.06
C ILE A 192 23.45 7.30 17.14
N GLN A 193 24.72 7.60 16.80
CA GLN A 193 25.85 6.69 16.97
C GLN A 193 26.51 6.88 18.34
#